data_AF-A0A1F7W674-F1
#
_entry.id   AF-A0A1F7W674-F1
#
_cell.length_a   1.000
_cell.length_b   1.000
_cell.length_c   1.000
_cell.angle_alpha   90.00
_cell.angle_beta   90.00
_cell.angle_gamma   90.00
#
_symmetry.space_group_name_H-M   'P 1'
#
loop_
_entity.id
_entity.type
_entity.pdbx_description
1 polymer ?
#
loop_
_entity_poly.entity_id
_entity_poly.type
_entity_poly.pdbx_seq_one_letter_code
_entity_poly.pdbx_strand_id
1 'polypeptide(L)'
;MHWKKGTSRVVLVVPKLGICLKFARVQVMTALTSTFRLMWTDRHGFSPHLVRWYWSHPASVRLGGGRAAVFRGMLDNVREWRYSRLLAHPVLARTYLSIGFVNVQEAVLENPHSLTVHTRQLEDIVGWRTINDSGDLHAFSSKNFGVRDGKAVVVDYASLAMQRLLDAYADQIHAQLDLVSPP
;
A
#
# COMPACT_ATOMS: atom_id res chain seq x y z
N MET A 1 13.84 8.58 -14.17
CA MET A 1 13.12 9.03 -12.96
C MET A 1 11.66 8.81 -13.25
N HIS A 2 10.97 8.02 -12.43
CA HIS A 2 9.58 7.66 -12.68
C HIS A 2 8.71 8.13 -11.52
N TRP A 3 7.55 8.68 -11.85
CA TRP A 3 6.59 9.17 -10.88
C TRP A 3 5.29 8.39 -11.03
N LYS A 4 4.72 7.94 -9.91
CA LYS A 4 3.43 7.24 -9.86
C LYS A 4 2.57 7.86 -8.78
N LYS A 5 1.30 8.13 -9.12
CA LYS A 5 0.32 8.69 -8.21
C LYS A 5 -0.64 7.60 -7.75
N GLY A 6 -0.48 7.15 -6.52
CA GLY A 6 -1.41 6.24 -5.85
C GLY A 6 -2.54 6.99 -5.13
N THR A 7 -3.45 6.25 -4.51
CA THR A 7 -4.60 6.82 -3.79
C THR A 7 -4.16 7.63 -2.57
N SER A 8 -3.30 7.07 -1.72
CA SER A 8 -2.83 7.70 -0.47
C SER A 8 -1.45 8.34 -0.58
N ARG A 9 -0.66 8.04 -1.63
CA ARG A 9 0.75 8.42 -1.72
C ARG A 9 1.19 8.78 -3.14
N VAL A 10 2.18 9.64 -3.28
CA VAL A 10 2.94 9.88 -4.51
C VAL A 10 4.28 9.16 -4.38
N VAL A 11 4.63 8.38 -5.39
CA VAL A 11 5.85 7.58 -5.41
C VAL A 11 6.79 8.16 -6.44
N LEU A 12 8.03 8.42 -6.03
CA LEU A 12 9.09 8.92 -6.87
C LEU A 12 10.28 7.95 -6.82
N VAL A 13 10.54 7.27 -7.93
CA VAL A 13 11.65 6.32 -8.05
C VAL A 13 12.87 7.03 -8.65
N VAL A 14 14.00 6.95 -7.95
CA VAL A 14 15.30 7.49 -8.37
C VAL A 14 16.30 6.33 -8.48
N PRO A 15 16.28 5.57 -9.61
CA PRO A 15 17.10 4.35 -9.75
C PRO A 15 18.60 4.58 -9.59
N LYS A 16 19.12 5.73 -10.06
CA LYS A 16 20.54 6.10 -9.94
C LYS A 16 21.03 6.15 -8.49
N LEU A 17 20.14 6.41 -7.54
CA LEU A 17 20.45 6.47 -6.11
C LEU A 17 20.02 5.20 -5.37
N GLY A 18 19.38 4.24 -6.05
CA GLY A 18 18.83 3.04 -5.40
C GLY A 18 17.69 3.33 -4.42
N ILE A 19 17.01 4.48 -4.53
CA ILE A 19 15.94 4.89 -3.60
C ILE A 19 14.61 5.22 -4.29
N CYS A 20 13.55 4.98 -3.54
CA CYS A 20 12.16 5.27 -3.83
C CYS A 20 11.60 6.15 -2.71
N LEU A 21 11.13 7.35 -3.05
CA LEU A 21 10.54 8.30 -2.12
C LEU A 21 9.02 8.20 -2.20
N LYS A 22 8.36 7.86 -1.09
CA LYS A 22 6.89 7.81 -1.01
C LYS A 22 6.37 8.96 -0.16
N PHE A 23 5.75 9.95 -0.80
CA PHE A 23 5.17 11.12 -0.16
C PHE A 23 3.69 10.88 0.16
N ALA A 24 3.31 11.03 1.43
CA ALA A 24 1.92 10.97 1.87
C ALA A 24 1.11 12.08 1.20
N ARG A 25 -0.04 11.72 0.62
CA ARG A 25 -1.01 12.69 0.10
C ARG A 25 -1.95 13.08 1.23
N VAL A 26 -1.93 14.36 1.59
CA VAL A 26 -2.92 14.95 2.49
C VAL A 26 -3.98 15.64 1.65
N GLN A 27 -5.17 15.04 1.58
CA GLN A 27 -6.28 15.57 0.77
C GLN A 27 -7.13 16.54 1.60
N VAL A 28 -6.51 17.59 2.15
CA VAL A 28 -7.18 18.56 3.04
C VAL A 28 -8.41 19.18 2.37
N MET A 29 -8.26 19.65 1.13
CA MET A 29 -9.37 20.24 0.38
C MET A 29 -10.51 19.25 0.14
N THR A 30 -10.20 17.98 -0.11
CA THR A 30 -11.22 16.93 -0.23
C THR A 30 -11.92 16.71 1.10
N ALA A 31 -11.19 16.63 2.22
CA ALA A 31 -11.78 16.47 3.55
C ALA A 31 -12.69 17.65 3.92
N LEU A 32 -12.25 18.88 3.64
CA LEU A 32 -13.03 20.10 3.89
C LEU A 32 -14.28 20.14 3.01
N THR A 33 -14.14 19.97 1.69
CA THR A 33 -15.29 20.00 0.77
C THR A 33 -16.29 18.88 1.05
N SER A 34 -15.84 17.67 1.41
CA SER A 34 -16.72 16.60 1.88
C SER A 34 -17.43 16.97 3.18
N THR A 35 -16.73 17.59 4.14
CA THR A 35 -17.35 18.06 5.39
C THR A 35 -18.42 19.12 5.09
N PHE A 36 -18.11 20.14 4.28
CA PHE A 36 -19.07 21.17 3.87
C PHE A 36 -20.26 20.59 3.12
N ARG A 37 -20.06 19.62 2.22
CA ARG A 37 -21.16 18.93 1.54
C ARG A 37 -22.04 18.18 2.53
N LEU A 38 -21.46 17.43 3.47
CA LEU A 38 -22.24 16.71 4.50
C LEU A 38 -23.07 17.66 5.37
N MET A 39 -22.58 18.88 5.61
CA MET A 39 -23.34 19.91 6.33
C MET A 39 -24.55 20.42 5.55
N TRP A 40 -24.52 20.37 4.21
CA TRP A 40 -25.52 21.01 3.33
C TRP A 40 -26.40 20.03 2.53
N THR A 41 -26.09 18.73 2.57
CA THR A 41 -26.84 17.70 1.82
C THR A 41 -28.07 17.21 2.60
N ASP A 42 -28.13 17.47 3.91
CA ASP A 42 -29.28 17.09 4.73
C ASP A 42 -30.43 18.10 4.51
N ARG A 43 -31.59 17.60 4.05
CA ARG A 43 -32.79 18.41 3.74
C ARG A 43 -33.35 19.15 4.97
N HIS A 44 -32.88 18.80 6.17
CA HIS A 44 -33.32 19.37 7.45
C HIS A 44 -32.29 20.32 8.11
N GLY A 45 -31.21 20.69 7.40
CA GLY A 45 -30.16 21.55 7.94
C GLY A 45 -29.01 20.79 8.59
N PHE A 46 -28.06 21.52 9.18
CA PHE A 46 -26.80 21.00 9.71
C PHE A 46 -26.96 19.73 10.55
N SER A 47 -26.42 18.60 10.08
CA SER A 47 -26.38 17.34 10.82
C SER A 47 -25.00 17.09 11.42
N PRO A 48 -24.75 17.53 12.67
CA PRO A 48 -23.47 17.32 13.35
C PRO A 48 -23.15 15.82 13.49
N HIS A 49 -24.18 14.96 13.49
CA HIS A 49 -24.04 13.51 13.57
C HIS A 49 -23.33 12.94 12.34
N LEU A 50 -23.66 13.40 11.12
CA LEU A 50 -23.02 12.92 9.89
C LEU A 50 -21.56 13.38 9.78
N VAL A 51 -21.27 14.61 10.19
CA VAL A 51 -19.88 15.11 10.25
C VAL A 51 -19.08 14.33 11.28
N ARG A 52 -19.63 14.14 12.49
CA ARG A 52 -18.98 13.34 13.54
C ARG A 52 -18.73 11.90 13.08
N TRP A 53 -19.71 11.29 12.42
CA TRP A 53 -19.58 9.96 11.84
C TRP A 53 -18.48 9.91 10.75
N TYR A 54 -18.43 10.90 9.85
CA TYR A 54 -17.40 10.97 8.82
C TYR A 54 -15.97 11.09 9.39
N TRP A 55 -15.81 11.84 10.48
CA TRP A 55 -14.52 12.02 11.16
C TRP A 55 -14.21 10.93 12.20
N SER A 56 -15.18 10.12 12.61
CA SER A 56 -14.95 9.00 13.54
C SER A 56 -14.29 7.79 12.87
N HIS A 57 -14.38 7.68 11.54
CA HIS A 57 -13.75 6.60 10.79
C HIS A 57 -12.23 6.62 10.97
N PRO A 58 -11.60 5.52 11.41
CA PRO A 58 -10.15 5.44 11.50
C PRO A 58 -9.49 5.67 10.14
N ALA A 59 -8.31 6.30 10.13
CA ALA A 59 -7.56 6.58 8.90
C ALA A 59 -7.16 5.31 8.11
N SER A 60 -7.17 4.16 8.78
CA SER A 60 -6.89 2.85 8.20
C SER A 60 -8.08 2.23 7.45
N VAL A 61 -9.29 2.76 7.61
CA VAL A 61 -10.49 2.19 6.99
C VAL A 61 -10.54 2.59 5.52
N ARG A 62 -10.74 1.60 4.65
CA ARG A 62 -10.77 1.79 3.20
C ARG A 62 -12.01 2.55 2.70
N LEU A 63 -13.13 2.44 3.43
CA LEU A 63 -14.42 3.09 3.14
C LEU A 63 -14.38 4.62 3.16
N GLY A 64 -13.24 5.22 3.53
CA GLY A 64 -13.04 6.66 3.52
C GLY A 64 -13.30 7.29 4.89
N GLY A 65 -13.51 8.61 4.90
CA GLY A 65 -13.64 9.41 6.12
C GLY A 65 -12.64 10.55 6.17
N GLY A 66 -12.91 11.55 7.00
CA GLY A 66 -12.06 12.76 7.09
C GLY A 66 -10.64 12.42 7.53
N ARG A 67 -10.50 11.51 8.51
CA ARG A 67 -9.18 11.04 8.95
C ARG A 67 -8.44 10.27 7.88
N ALA A 68 -9.12 9.47 7.05
CA ALA A 68 -8.49 8.74 5.96
C ALA A 68 -7.99 9.70 4.86
N ALA A 69 -8.76 10.74 4.54
CA ALA A 69 -8.35 11.76 3.57
C ALA A 69 -7.09 12.54 4.01
N VAL A 70 -6.91 12.74 5.32
CA VAL A 70 -5.79 13.51 5.88
C VAL A 70 -4.58 12.65 6.24
N PHE A 71 -4.79 11.53 6.93
CA PHE A 71 -3.71 10.81 7.62
C PHE A 71 -3.36 9.44 7.01
N ARG A 72 -4.13 8.92 6.05
CA ARG A 72 -3.92 7.56 5.54
C ARG A 72 -2.52 7.37 4.95
N GLY A 73 -2.06 8.30 4.11
CA GLY A 73 -0.72 8.22 3.52
C GLY A 73 0.39 8.21 4.57
N MET A 74 0.22 8.95 5.67
CA MET A 74 1.18 8.97 6.77
C MET A 74 1.19 7.66 7.54
N LEU A 75 0.00 7.13 7.83
CA LEU A 75 -0.16 5.86 8.51
C LEU A 75 0.41 4.70 7.67
N ASP A 76 0.15 4.68 6.37
CA ASP A 76 0.70 3.69 5.43
C ASP A 76 2.23 3.73 5.43
N ASN A 77 2.81 4.93 5.42
CA ASN A 77 4.25 5.14 5.48
C ASN A 77 4.88 4.61 6.78
N VAL A 78 4.30 4.97 7.94
CA VAL A 78 4.76 4.47 9.23
C VAL A 78 4.63 2.95 9.32
N ARG A 79 3.53 2.38 8.81
CA ARG A 79 3.30 0.92 8.80
C ARG A 79 4.34 0.18 7.98
N GLU A 80 4.64 0.63 6.77
CA GLU A 80 5.71 0.03 5.97
C GLU A 80 7.05 0.10 6.69
N TRP A 81 7.42 1.25 7.23
CA TRP A 81 8.71 1.38 7.91
C TRP A 81 8.83 0.46 9.11
N ARG A 82 7.81 0.43 9.99
CA ARG A 82 7.77 -0.48 11.14
C ARG A 82 7.80 -1.94 10.68
N TYR A 83 6.97 -2.31 9.71
CA TYR A 83 6.87 -3.69 9.24
C TYR A 83 8.16 -4.17 8.58
N SER A 84 8.82 -3.32 7.77
CA SER A 84 10.10 -3.65 7.14
C SER A 84 11.20 -3.98 8.14
N ARG A 85 11.15 -3.37 9.33
CA ARG A 85 12.06 -3.64 10.44
C ARG A 85 11.68 -4.86 11.26
N LEU A 86 10.38 -5.12 11.41
CA LEU A 86 9.87 -6.27 12.14
C LEU A 86 10.11 -7.58 11.38
N LEU A 87 9.74 -7.63 10.09
CA LEU A 87 9.92 -8.83 9.28
C LEU A 87 11.39 -9.03 8.88
N ALA A 88 12.10 -7.93 8.57
CA ALA A 88 13.53 -7.93 8.22
C ALA A 88 13.94 -9.02 7.19
N HIS A 89 13.07 -9.28 6.21
CA HIS A 89 13.20 -10.40 5.27
C HIS A 89 13.52 -9.92 3.83
N PRO A 90 14.34 -10.65 3.04
CA PRO A 90 14.70 -10.28 1.66
C PRO A 90 13.53 -10.25 0.68
N VAL A 91 12.37 -10.82 1.04
CA VAL A 91 11.13 -10.65 0.26
C VAL A 91 10.63 -9.21 0.25
N LEU A 92 11.09 -8.35 1.16
CA LEU A 92 10.68 -6.95 1.23
C LEU A 92 11.72 -6.01 0.65
N ALA A 93 11.24 -4.98 -0.02
CA ALA A 93 12.04 -3.80 -0.33
C ALA A 93 12.22 -3.01 0.97
N ARG A 94 13.46 -2.76 1.37
CA ARG A 94 13.71 -2.21 2.71
C ARG A 94 13.26 -0.75 2.79
N THR A 95 12.53 -0.40 3.84
CA THR A 95 12.22 1.01 4.15
C THR A 95 13.23 1.53 5.14
N TYR A 96 14.16 2.35 4.67
CA TYR A 96 15.27 2.87 5.48
C TYR A 96 14.78 3.87 6.54
N LEU A 97 13.88 4.77 6.13
CA LEU A 97 13.40 5.87 6.96
C LEU A 97 11.92 6.14 6.72
N SER A 98 11.20 6.51 7.79
CA SER A 98 9.90 7.14 7.71
C SER A 98 9.80 8.29 8.69
N ILE A 99 9.26 9.42 8.23
CA ILE A 99 8.81 10.52 9.08
C ILE A 99 7.27 10.67 9.01
N GLY A 100 6.57 9.62 8.60
CA GLY A 100 5.15 9.64 8.27
C GLY A 100 4.87 10.31 6.93
N PHE A 101 5.25 11.56 6.73
CA PHE A 101 5.01 12.26 5.46
C PHE A 101 5.81 11.71 4.29
N VAL A 102 7.00 11.17 4.56
CA VAL A 102 7.90 10.63 3.54
C VAL A 102 8.45 9.31 4.04
N ASN A 103 8.43 8.29 3.16
CA ASN A 103 9.27 7.11 3.29
C ASN A 103 10.43 7.19 2.31
N VAL A 104 11.62 6.84 2.79
CA VAL A 104 12.77 6.51 1.95
C VAL A 104 12.88 4.99 1.92
N GLN A 105 12.53 4.42 0.78
CA GLN A 105 12.56 2.98 0.53
C GLN A 105 13.61 2.66 -0.52
N GLU A 106 14.10 1.43 -0.53
CA GLU A 106 14.90 0.89 -1.61
C GLU A 106 14.15 0.97 -2.96
N ALA A 107 14.83 1.40 -4.01
CA ALA A 107 14.33 1.28 -5.37
C ALA A 107 14.51 -0.16 -5.84
N VAL A 108 13.40 -0.77 -6.28
CA VAL A 108 13.40 -2.08 -6.93
C VAL A 108 12.96 -1.87 -8.37
N LEU A 109 13.55 -2.63 -9.29
CA LEU A 109 13.15 -2.57 -10.70
C LEU A 109 11.70 -3.03 -10.84
N GLU A 110 10.96 -2.31 -11.67
CA GLU A 110 9.58 -2.69 -11.99
C GLU A 110 9.59 -4.05 -12.68
N ASN A 111 8.60 -4.88 -12.33
CA ASN A 111 8.43 -6.16 -12.98
C ASN A 111 8.01 -5.94 -14.45
N PRO A 112 8.78 -6.45 -15.45
CA PRO A 112 8.46 -6.28 -16.86
C PRO A 112 7.31 -7.18 -17.34
N HIS A 113 6.87 -8.16 -16.53
CA HIS A 113 5.90 -9.19 -16.94
C HIS A 113 4.44 -8.87 -16.56
N SER A 114 3.51 -9.54 -17.24
CA SER A 114 2.06 -9.30 -17.17
C SER A 114 1.47 -9.53 -15.76
N LEU A 115 0.49 -8.69 -15.38
CA LEU A 115 -0.28 -8.77 -14.13
C LEU A 115 -0.86 -10.17 -13.84
N THR A 116 -1.21 -10.92 -14.89
CA THR A 116 -1.97 -12.17 -14.78
C THR A 116 -1.12 -13.37 -14.34
N VAL A 117 0.15 -13.45 -14.76
CA VAL A 117 1.03 -14.60 -14.47
C VAL A 117 1.40 -14.63 -12.98
N HIS A 118 1.75 -13.48 -12.41
CA HIS A 118 2.14 -13.37 -11.00
C HIS A 118 1.00 -13.60 -10.03
N THR A 119 -0.22 -13.20 -10.41
CA THR A 119 -1.39 -13.39 -9.53
C THR A 119 -1.66 -14.89 -9.37
N ARG A 120 -1.54 -15.68 -10.46
CA ARG A 120 -1.66 -17.14 -10.39
C ARG A 120 -0.55 -17.80 -9.58
N GLN A 121 0.72 -17.44 -9.79
CA GLN A 121 1.81 -17.98 -8.98
C GLN A 121 1.63 -17.67 -7.49
N LEU A 122 1.15 -16.46 -7.16
CA LEU A 122 0.84 -16.11 -5.77
C LEU A 122 -0.33 -16.93 -5.22
N GLU A 123 -1.35 -17.19 -6.03
CA GLU A 123 -2.46 -18.07 -5.71
C GLU A 123 -2.01 -19.52 -5.50
N ASP A 124 -1.04 -20.01 -6.28
CA ASP A 124 -0.49 -21.35 -6.12
C ASP A 124 0.31 -21.50 -4.81
N ILE A 125 1.02 -20.44 -4.40
CA ILE A 125 1.82 -20.43 -3.15
C ILE A 125 0.92 -20.30 -1.91
N VAL A 126 -0.05 -19.38 -1.94
CA VAL A 126 -0.79 -18.96 -0.73
C VAL A 126 -2.21 -19.55 -0.69
N GLY A 127 -2.71 -20.02 -1.82
CA GLY A 127 -4.09 -20.47 -2.01
C GLY A 127 -5.05 -19.30 -2.28
N TRP A 128 -5.88 -19.44 -3.32
CA TRP A 128 -6.92 -18.46 -3.66
C TRP A 128 -7.84 -18.12 -2.47
N ARG A 129 -8.20 -19.11 -1.65
CA ARG A 129 -9.07 -18.89 -0.48
C ARG A 129 -8.45 -17.91 0.52
N THR A 130 -7.16 -18.04 0.80
CA THR A 130 -6.42 -17.14 1.70
C THR A 130 -6.42 -15.70 1.16
N ILE A 131 -6.21 -15.55 -0.16
CA ILE A 131 -6.23 -14.26 -0.84
C ILE A 131 -7.62 -13.64 -0.80
N ASN A 132 -8.66 -14.43 -1.08
CA ASN A 132 -10.04 -13.96 -1.09
C ASN A 132 -10.54 -13.57 0.31
N ASP A 133 -10.23 -14.38 1.33
CA ASP A 133 -10.63 -14.16 2.72
C ASP A 133 -9.88 -12.99 3.38
N SER A 134 -8.81 -12.48 2.74
CA SER A 134 -8.03 -11.33 3.22
C SER A 134 -8.80 -10.01 3.22
N GLY A 135 -9.87 -9.89 2.40
CA GLY A 135 -10.64 -8.66 2.20
C GLY A 135 -9.90 -7.54 1.45
N ASP A 136 -8.69 -7.78 0.92
CA ASP A 136 -7.93 -6.80 0.14
C ASP A 136 -7.20 -7.44 -1.05
N LEU A 137 -7.95 -7.82 -2.09
CA LEU A 137 -7.40 -8.36 -3.33
C LEU A 137 -6.36 -7.43 -3.99
N HIS A 138 -6.46 -6.10 -3.76
CA HIS A 138 -5.51 -5.14 -4.31
C HIS A 138 -4.14 -5.19 -3.64
N ALA A 139 -4.06 -5.71 -2.40
CA ALA A 139 -2.79 -5.97 -1.75
C ALA A 139 -1.94 -6.94 -2.58
N PHE A 140 -2.55 -7.86 -3.31
CA PHE A 140 -1.87 -8.92 -4.06
C PHE A 140 -1.69 -8.62 -5.55
N SER A 141 -1.92 -7.38 -5.97
CA SER A 141 -1.66 -6.95 -7.34
C SER A 141 -0.17 -7.03 -7.65
N SER A 142 0.20 -7.47 -8.85
CA SER A 142 1.60 -7.48 -9.31
C SER A 142 2.29 -6.10 -9.24
N LYS A 143 1.52 -5.00 -9.18
CA LYS A 143 2.02 -3.64 -8.97
C LYS A 143 2.73 -3.44 -7.64
N ASN A 144 2.47 -4.32 -6.67
CA ASN A 144 3.10 -4.31 -5.35
C ASN A 144 4.37 -5.16 -5.30
N PHE A 145 4.81 -5.72 -6.43
CA PHE A 145 6.01 -6.53 -6.56
C PHE A 145 7.00 -5.88 -7.55
N GLY A 146 8.29 -6.04 -7.29
CA GLY A 146 9.40 -5.72 -8.17
C GLY A 146 10.43 -6.83 -8.17
N VAL A 147 11.49 -6.67 -8.96
CA VAL A 147 12.57 -7.67 -9.09
C VAL A 147 13.88 -7.15 -8.51
N ARG A 148 14.52 -7.95 -7.65
CA ARG A 148 15.90 -7.75 -7.17
C ARG A 148 16.65 -9.07 -7.26
N ASP A 149 17.79 -9.07 -7.95
CA ASP A 149 18.65 -10.26 -8.10
C ASP A 149 17.90 -11.51 -8.58
N GLY A 150 16.99 -11.32 -9.54
CA GLY A 150 16.16 -12.41 -10.07
C GLY A 150 15.02 -12.88 -9.17
N LYS A 151 14.84 -12.27 -8.00
CA LYS A 151 13.82 -12.65 -7.01
C LYS A 151 12.72 -11.62 -6.88
N ALA A 152 11.54 -12.12 -6.54
CA ALA A 152 10.41 -11.27 -6.19
C ALA A 152 10.67 -10.48 -4.91
N VAL A 153 10.34 -9.19 -4.97
CA VAL A 153 10.40 -8.29 -3.83
C VAL A 153 9.10 -7.50 -3.72
N VAL A 154 8.46 -7.54 -2.57
CA VAL A 154 7.27 -6.73 -2.27
C VAL A 154 7.68 -5.29 -2.00
N VAL A 155 7.11 -4.37 -2.76
CA VAL A 155 7.40 -2.93 -2.69
C VAL A 155 6.28 -2.12 -2.03
N ASP A 156 5.06 -2.64 -1.94
CA ASP A 156 3.95 -2.03 -1.18
C ASP A 156 3.33 -3.06 -0.23
N TYR A 157 3.54 -2.84 1.06
CA TYR A 157 3.13 -3.73 2.14
C TYR A 157 2.56 -2.93 3.33
N ALA A 158 1.92 -1.79 3.04
CA ALA A 158 1.26 -0.96 4.04
C ALA A 158 -0.04 -1.60 4.58
N SER A 159 -0.68 -2.46 3.78
CA SER A 159 -1.95 -3.09 4.15
C SER A 159 -1.72 -4.21 5.17
N LEU A 160 -2.61 -4.29 6.18
CA LEU A 160 -2.54 -5.34 7.19
C LEU A 160 -2.78 -6.74 6.58
N ALA A 161 -3.53 -6.80 5.48
CA ALA A 161 -3.75 -8.04 4.73
C ALA A 161 -2.45 -8.56 4.11
N MET A 162 -1.67 -7.70 3.46
CA MET A 162 -0.34 -8.06 2.94
C MET A 162 0.60 -8.48 4.07
N GLN A 163 0.61 -7.72 5.17
CA GLN A 163 1.49 -8.04 6.32
C GLN A 163 1.18 -9.42 6.92
N ARG A 164 -0.09 -9.75 7.17
CA ARG A 164 -0.46 -11.09 7.66
C ARG A 164 -0.07 -12.21 6.72
N LEU A 165 -0.19 -11.97 5.41
CA LEU A 165 0.19 -12.95 4.41
C LEU A 165 1.72 -13.13 4.40
N LEU A 166 2.48 -12.04 4.47
CA LEU A 166 3.93 -12.11 4.55
C LEU A 166 4.41 -12.75 5.86
N ASP A 167 3.74 -12.50 6.98
CA ASP A 167 4.06 -13.16 8.25
C ASP A 167 3.93 -14.70 8.14
N ALA A 168 3.02 -15.19 7.29
CA ALA A 168 2.78 -16.62 7.12
C ALA A 168 3.54 -17.26 5.94
N TYR A 169 3.85 -16.48 4.89
CA TYR A 169 4.31 -16.99 3.60
C TYR A 169 5.58 -16.33 3.04
N ALA A 170 6.27 -15.46 3.80
CA ALA A 170 7.44 -14.73 3.29
C ALA A 170 8.53 -15.63 2.71
N ASP A 171 8.83 -16.75 3.37
CA ASP A 171 9.85 -17.71 2.91
C ASP A 171 9.43 -18.40 1.62
N GLN A 172 8.19 -18.89 1.54
CA GLN A 172 7.65 -19.55 0.36
C GLN A 172 7.58 -18.60 -0.83
N ILE A 173 7.13 -17.36 -0.60
CA ILE A 173 7.09 -16.33 -1.64
C ILE A 173 8.51 -16.04 -2.13
N HIS A 174 9.48 -15.84 -1.23
CA HIS A 174 10.85 -15.55 -1.65
C HIS A 174 11.51 -16.71 -2.40
N ALA A 175 11.23 -17.95 -1.98
CA ALA A 175 11.78 -19.15 -2.60
C ALA A 175 11.17 -19.43 -3.98
N GLN A 176 9.84 -19.34 -4.10
CA GLN A 176 9.08 -19.91 -5.22
C GLN A 176 8.55 -18.86 -6.20
N LEU A 177 8.37 -17.60 -5.79
CA LEU A 177 7.86 -16.58 -6.68
C LEU A 177 8.97 -16.10 -7.62
N ASP A 178 8.97 -16.67 -8.82
CA ASP A 178 9.88 -16.29 -9.89
C ASP A 178 9.21 -15.26 -10.80
N LEU A 179 9.79 -14.05 -10.83
CA LEU A 179 9.34 -12.94 -11.67
C LEU A 179 10.18 -12.82 -12.95
N VAL A 180 11.15 -13.71 -13.16
CA VAL A 180 12.12 -13.64 -14.27
C VAL A 180 11.99 -14.80 -15.25
N SER A 181 11.09 -15.75 -15.01
CA SER A 181 10.87 -16.85 -15.96
C SER A 181 10.34 -16.30 -17.31
N PRO A 182 11.04 -16.53 -18.44
CA PRO A 182 10.50 -16.27 -19.77
C PRO A 182 9.39 -17.28 -20.11
N PRO A 183 8.55 -16.98 -21.12
CA PRO A 183 7.51 -17.90 -21.61
C PRO A 183 8.08 -19.24 -22.10
#